data_AF-A0A3M6KEI7-F1
#
_entry.id   AF-A0A3M6KEI7-F1
#
_cell.length_a   1.000
_cell.length_b   1.000
_cell.length_c   1.000
_cell.angle_alpha   90.00
_cell.angle_beta   90.00
_cell.angle_gamma   90.00
#
_symmetry.space_group_name_H-M   'P 1'
#
loop_
_entity.id
_entity.type
_entity.pdbx_description
1 polymer ?
#
loop_
_entity_poly.entity_id
_entity_poly.type
_entity_poly.pdbx_seq_one_letter_code
_entity_poly.pdbx_strand_id
1 'polypeptide(L)'
;MRKHHNKLYYGRFRHKTEFKMPGSLMFYPTTDEHLVRIKKEYPDAPDMTRLADFILQNRRQIKFRFQDRKAIFYTDHKTSLSLIDNFWEFWTGSETVDPKFAGLGKNMIGCLRLPHGKFAYQIYLKKDTHNILSYAEIETLRNFLDSNAENCLVTNRDVVGLLHSKHPYFTGGYFYVTSEKFLTPIYMMAQKAIEKVIKFRKVKNGSNKKTKG
;
A
#
# COMPACT_ATOMS: atom_id res chain seq x y z
N MET A 1 -13.10 -7.23 20.47
CA MET A 1 -12.72 -7.92 19.22
C MET A 1 -11.54 -7.21 18.55
N ARG A 2 -10.34 -7.81 18.53
CA ARG A 2 -9.19 -7.24 17.82
C ARG A 2 -9.43 -7.39 16.32
N LYS A 3 -9.52 -6.28 15.57
CA LYS A 3 -9.53 -6.30 14.10
C LYS A 3 -8.19 -6.90 13.65
N HIS A 4 -8.18 -8.19 13.29
CA HIS A 4 -7.01 -8.79 12.66
C HIS A 4 -6.83 -8.14 11.29
N HIS A 5 -5.97 -7.13 11.23
CA HIS A 5 -5.59 -6.50 9.97
C HIS A 5 -5.05 -7.56 9.02
N ASN A 6 -5.56 -7.57 7.78
CA ASN A 6 -5.10 -8.48 6.75
C ASN A 6 -3.59 -8.26 6.56
N LYS A 7 -2.77 -9.31 6.74
CA LYS A 7 -1.33 -9.21 6.48
C LYS A 7 -1.16 -9.06 4.97
N LEU A 8 -0.71 -7.87 4.54
CA LEU A 8 -0.39 -7.56 3.14
C LEU A 8 1.10 -7.85 2.92
N TYR A 9 1.40 -8.69 1.94
CA TYR A 9 2.76 -9.13 1.64
C TYR A 9 3.25 -8.56 0.32
N TYR A 10 4.30 -7.74 0.38
CA TYR A 10 4.92 -7.11 -0.79
C TYR A 10 6.09 -7.97 -1.25
N GLY A 11 6.06 -8.51 -2.48
CA GLY A 11 7.01 -9.53 -2.96
C GLY A 11 8.50 -9.22 -2.80
N ARG A 12 8.89 -7.94 -2.93
CA ARG A 12 10.28 -7.49 -2.74
C ARG A 12 10.65 -7.18 -1.29
N PHE A 13 9.67 -6.88 -0.44
CA PHE A 13 9.86 -6.35 0.91
C PHE A 13 9.44 -7.38 1.97
N ARG A 14 10.21 -8.48 2.00
CA ARG A 14 9.88 -9.69 2.76
C ARG A 14 10.36 -9.67 4.20
N HIS A 15 11.18 -8.70 4.59
CA HIS A 15 11.70 -8.63 5.94
C HIS A 15 11.08 -7.42 6.62
N LYS A 16 10.23 -7.71 7.61
CA LYS A 16 9.65 -6.70 8.46
C LYS A 16 10.58 -6.48 9.64
N THR A 17 11.00 -5.26 9.88
CA THR A 17 11.78 -4.86 11.05
C THR A 17 11.03 -3.79 11.82
N GLU A 18 10.89 -3.97 13.13
CA GLU A 18 10.22 -3.04 14.02
C GLU A 18 11.23 -2.39 14.97
N PHE A 19 11.15 -1.07 15.08
CA PHE A 19 11.95 -0.27 15.99
C PHE A 19 11.05 0.58 16.89
N LYS A 20 11.43 0.72 18.16
CA LYS A 20 10.81 1.67 19.10
C LYS A 20 11.61 2.96 19.10
N MET A 21 11.44 3.74 18.05
CA MET A 21 12.16 5.00 17.84
C MET A 21 11.51 6.14 18.63
N PRO A 22 12.21 6.77 19.59
CA PRO A 22 11.78 8.04 20.15
C PRO A 22 11.59 9.08 19.02
N GLY A 23 10.51 9.85 19.06
CA GLY A 23 10.29 10.88 18.05
C GLY A 23 9.89 10.38 16.65
N SER A 24 9.52 9.10 16.48
CA SER A 24 9.02 8.53 15.22
C SER A 24 7.93 9.36 14.52
N LEU A 25 7.09 10.05 15.30
CA LEU A 25 6.03 10.91 14.77
C LEU A 25 6.55 12.20 14.14
N MET A 26 7.76 12.65 14.51
CA MET A 26 8.38 13.85 13.93
C MET A 26 8.74 13.68 12.45
N PHE A 27 8.78 12.44 11.96
CA PHE A 27 9.04 12.14 10.55
C PHE A 27 7.82 12.36 9.65
N TYR A 28 6.65 12.70 10.22
CA TYR A 28 5.45 12.99 9.45
C TYR A 28 5.30 14.50 9.18
N PRO A 29 5.05 14.92 7.92
CA PRO A 29 4.82 14.07 6.74
C PRO A 29 6.13 13.53 6.17
N THR A 30 6.16 12.27 5.73
CA THR A 30 7.40 11.65 5.25
C THR A 30 7.73 12.07 3.80
N THR A 31 7.71 13.36 3.44
CA THR A 31 8.15 13.86 2.12
C THR A 31 9.67 14.03 2.08
N ASP A 32 10.29 14.03 0.90
CA ASP A 32 11.75 14.20 0.79
C ASP A 32 12.19 15.56 1.37
N GLU A 33 11.43 16.62 1.05
CA GLU A 33 11.63 17.98 1.56
C GLU A 33 11.55 18.03 3.10
N HIS A 34 10.56 17.38 3.70
CA HIS A 34 10.41 17.35 5.15
C HIS A 34 11.57 16.61 5.83
N LEU A 35 12.02 15.49 5.26
CA LEU A 35 13.18 14.76 5.79
C LEU A 35 14.46 15.60 5.72
N VAL A 36 14.68 16.34 4.63
CA VAL A 36 15.81 17.28 4.53
C VAL A 36 15.70 18.38 5.58
N ARG A 37 14.49 18.86 5.87
CA ARG A 37 14.26 19.87 6.91
C ARG A 37 14.55 19.34 8.31
N ILE A 38 14.10 18.14 8.66
CA ILE A 38 14.40 17.50 9.97
C ILE A 38 15.90 17.48 10.22
N LYS A 39 16.71 17.11 9.22
CA LYS A 39 18.17 17.08 9.36
C LYS A 39 18.78 18.45 9.67
N LYS A 40 18.17 19.53 9.17
CA LYS A 40 18.64 20.91 9.43
C LYS A 40 18.17 21.42 10.80
N GLU A 41 16.96 21.06 11.21
CA GLU A 41 16.36 21.51 12.48
C GLU A 41 16.92 20.76 13.69
N TYR A 42 17.35 19.51 13.52
CA TYR A 42 17.86 18.65 14.58
C TYR A 42 19.28 18.14 14.29
N PRO A 43 20.28 19.03 14.11
CA PRO A 43 21.65 18.63 13.80
C PRO A 43 22.27 17.79 14.94
N ASP A 44 21.87 18.06 16.18
CA ASP A 44 22.38 17.39 17.39
C ASP A 44 21.63 16.08 17.71
N ALA A 45 20.71 15.63 16.84
CA ALA A 45 19.99 14.37 16.98
C ALA A 45 20.49 13.35 15.94
N PRO A 46 21.63 12.67 16.17
CA PRO A 46 22.30 11.84 15.17
C PRO A 46 21.42 10.69 14.68
N ASP A 47 20.61 10.07 15.53
CA ASP A 47 19.72 8.96 15.13
C ASP A 47 18.57 9.44 14.24
N MET A 48 18.06 10.65 14.47
CA MET A 48 17.03 11.25 13.61
C MET A 48 17.59 11.55 12.22
N THR A 49 18.76 12.18 12.18
CA THR A 49 19.46 12.48 10.93
C THR A 49 19.79 11.20 10.16
N ARG A 50 20.32 10.18 10.85
CA ARG A 50 20.63 8.87 10.25
C ARG A 50 19.38 8.19 9.68
N LEU A 51 18.26 8.23 10.40
CA LEU A 51 17.00 7.63 9.92
C LEU A 51 16.42 8.39 8.71
N ALA A 52 16.49 9.72 8.72
CA ALA A 52 16.09 10.55 7.59
C ALA A 52 16.92 10.22 6.35
N ASP A 53 18.24 10.13 6.49
CA ASP A 53 19.16 9.74 5.41
C ASP A 53 18.89 8.34 4.89
N PHE A 54 18.70 7.37 5.79
CA PHE A 54 18.35 6.01 5.40
C PHE A 54 17.07 5.99 4.54
N ILE A 55 16.02 6.72 4.96
CA ILE A 55 14.76 6.78 4.24
C ILE A 55 14.94 7.46 2.88
N LEU A 56 15.67 8.57 2.80
CA LEU A 56 15.92 9.28 1.54
C LEU A 56 16.67 8.39 0.54
N GLN A 57 17.76 7.76 0.97
CA GLN A 57 18.59 6.90 0.13
C GLN A 57 17.85 5.65 -0.37
N ASN A 58 16.99 5.08 0.48
CA ASN A 58 16.35 3.79 0.21
C ASN A 58 14.87 3.90 -0.16
N ARG A 59 14.31 5.10 -0.32
CA ARG A 59 12.87 5.37 -0.51
C ARG A 59 12.17 4.49 -1.55
N ARG A 60 12.85 4.21 -2.67
CA ARG A 60 12.32 3.39 -3.77
C ARG A 60 12.40 1.88 -3.48
N GLN A 61 13.17 1.49 -2.47
CA GLN A 61 13.54 0.12 -2.13
C GLN A 61 13.04 -0.31 -0.75
N ILE A 62 12.19 0.50 -0.10
CA ILE A 62 11.59 0.17 1.19
C ILE A 62 10.10 0.53 1.18
N LYS A 63 9.33 -0.12 2.05
CA LYS A 63 8.06 0.41 2.54
C LYS A 63 8.17 0.58 4.03
N PHE A 64 7.60 1.65 4.55
CA PHE A 64 7.69 1.92 5.98
C PHE A 64 6.44 2.61 6.48
N ARG A 65 6.22 2.50 7.78
CA ARG A 65 5.12 3.16 8.46
C ARG A 65 5.55 3.52 9.88
N PHE A 66 5.31 4.77 10.24
CA PHE A 66 5.37 5.23 11.62
C PHE A 66 3.98 5.07 12.26
N GLN A 67 3.92 4.42 13.42
CA GLN A 67 2.70 4.24 14.21
C GLN A 67 3.03 4.47 15.67
N ASP A 68 2.53 5.56 16.25
CA ASP A 68 2.87 5.94 17.62
C ASP A 68 4.41 5.96 17.80
N ARG A 69 4.97 5.30 18.81
CA ARG A 69 6.43 5.17 19.05
C ARG A 69 7.11 4.06 18.24
N LYS A 70 6.43 3.50 17.22
CA LYS A 70 6.97 2.43 16.38
C LYS A 70 7.32 2.92 14.98
N ALA A 71 8.49 2.54 14.52
CA ALA A 71 8.89 2.61 13.12
C ALA A 71 8.93 1.17 12.56
N ILE A 72 8.12 0.90 11.54
CA ILE A 72 8.02 -0.42 10.92
C ILE A 72 8.53 -0.31 9.50
N PHE A 73 9.55 -1.09 9.16
CA PHE A 73 10.13 -1.16 7.83
C PHE A 73 9.86 -2.52 7.20
N TYR A 74 9.63 -2.53 5.90
CA TYR A 74 9.54 -3.71 5.05
C TYR A 74 10.60 -3.56 3.97
N THR A 75 11.58 -4.46 3.96
CA THR A 75 12.76 -4.38 3.09
C THR A 75 13.16 -5.76 2.54
N ASP A 76 14.17 -5.81 1.69
CA ASP A 76 14.89 -7.07 1.42
C ASP A 76 15.78 -7.46 2.61
N HIS A 77 16.34 -8.67 2.57
CA HIS A 77 17.13 -9.24 3.67
C HIS A 77 18.37 -8.40 3.99
N LYS A 78 19.14 -8.01 2.97
CA LYS A 78 20.38 -7.24 3.15
C LYS A 78 20.07 -5.89 3.79
N THR A 79 19.06 -5.19 3.27
CA THR A 79 18.62 -3.91 3.81
C THR A 79 18.04 -4.06 5.23
N SER A 80 17.42 -5.20 5.55
CA SER A 80 16.88 -5.45 6.89
C SER A 80 17.97 -5.63 7.93
N LEU A 81 19.06 -6.32 7.59
CA LEU A 81 20.24 -6.46 8.45
C LEU A 81 20.91 -5.10 8.64
N SER A 82 21.11 -4.35 7.56
CA SER A 82 21.65 -2.98 7.65
C SER A 82 20.81 -2.05 8.54
N LEU A 83 19.47 -2.17 8.50
CA LEU A 83 18.59 -1.43 9.41
C LEU A 83 18.80 -1.82 10.88
N ILE A 84 18.94 -3.12 11.15
CA ILE A 84 19.16 -3.64 12.49
C ILE A 84 20.53 -3.18 13.01
N ASP A 85 21.58 -3.26 12.20
CA ASP A 85 22.92 -2.83 12.58
C ASP A 85 22.99 -1.33 12.90
N ASN A 86 22.35 -0.49 12.08
CA ASN A 86 22.38 0.97 12.24
C ASN A 86 21.54 1.51 13.41
N PHE A 87 20.57 0.73 13.87
CA PHE A 87 19.57 1.14 14.87
C PHE A 87 19.31 0.06 15.92
N TRP A 88 20.34 -0.72 16.25
CA TRP A 88 20.26 -1.89 17.13
C TRP A 88 19.61 -1.56 18.47
N GLU A 89 19.99 -0.42 19.05
CA GLU A 89 19.50 0.05 20.36
C GLU A 89 17.98 0.27 20.40
N PHE A 90 17.36 0.53 19.25
CA PHE A 90 15.91 0.73 19.13
C PHE A 90 15.18 -0.49 18.60
N TRP A 91 15.89 -1.57 18.24
CA TRP A 91 15.32 -2.73 17.59
C TRP A 91 14.43 -3.52 18.56
N THR A 92 13.22 -3.83 18.11
CA THR A 92 12.22 -4.56 18.94
C THR A 92 11.81 -5.90 18.36
N GLY A 93 12.24 -6.22 17.14
CA GLY A 93 11.98 -7.50 16.52
C GLY A 93 12.00 -7.45 15.01
N SER A 94 12.16 -8.63 14.41
CA SER A 94 12.06 -8.82 12.96
C SER A 94 11.21 -10.04 12.66
N GLU A 95 10.48 -10.00 11.55
CA GLU A 95 9.70 -11.11 11.02
C GLU A 95 10.07 -11.25 9.54
N THR A 96 10.55 -12.43 9.15
CA THR A 96 10.62 -12.77 7.73
C THR A 96 9.24 -13.23 7.29
N VAL A 97 8.66 -12.47 6.37
CA VAL A 97 7.41 -12.80 5.69
C VAL A 97 7.56 -14.16 5.00
N ASP A 98 6.60 -15.05 5.25
CA ASP A 98 6.58 -16.45 4.82
C ASP A 98 7.08 -16.63 3.35
N PRO A 99 8.06 -17.51 3.09
CA PRO A 99 8.58 -17.84 1.76
C PRO A 99 7.53 -18.19 0.70
N LYS A 100 6.30 -18.57 1.09
CA LYS A 100 5.16 -18.79 0.17
C LYS A 100 4.75 -17.54 -0.63
N PHE A 101 5.25 -16.36 -0.25
CA PHE A 101 5.05 -15.09 -0.97
C PHE A 101 6.25 -14.70 -1.84
N ALA A 102 7.21 -15.60 -2.08
CA ALA A 102 8.27 -15.40 -3.06
C ALA A 102 7.69 -15.28 -4.50
N GLY A 103 8.27 -14.40 -5.31
CA GLY A 103 7.89 -14.24 -6.73
C GLY A 103 6.63 -13.40 -7.00
N LEU A 104 6.12 -12.63 -6.04
CA LEU A 104 5.05 -11.66 -6.31
C LEU A 104 5.61 -10.48 -7.10
N GLY A 105 5.01 -10.18 -8.26
CA GLY A 105 5.39 -9.03 -9.09
C GLY A 105 5.18 -7.67 -8.39
N LYS A 106 5.72 -6.60 -8.98
CA LYS A 106 5.75 -5.23 -8.43
C LYS A 106 4.39 -4.71 -7.91
N ASN A 107 3.29 -5.11 -8.55
CA ASN A 107 1.92 -4.72 -8.19
C ASN A 107 1.07 -5.89 -7.68
N MET A 108 1.71 -6.90 -7.08
CA MET A 108 1.02 -8.06 -6.52
C MET A 108 1.20 -8.12 -5.01
N ILE A 109 0.09 -8.29 -4.30
CA ILE A 109 0.05 -8.40 -2.85
C ILE A 109 -0.44 -9.78 -2.48
N GLY A 110 0.36 -10.50 -1.69
CA GLY A 110 -0.08 -11.74 -1.06
C GLY A 110 -1.06 -11.41 0.08
N CYS A 111 -2.12 -12.20 0.23
CA CYS A 111 -3.06 -12.05 1.33
C CYS A 111 -3.62 -13.40 1.81
N LEU A 112 -4.02 -13.47 3.07
CA LEU A 112 -4.71 -14.66 3.62
C LEU A 112 -6.20 -14.67 3.22
N ARG A 113 -6.79 -13.49 3.13
CA ARG A 113 -8.17 -13.26 2.67
C ARG A 113 -8.15 -12.14 1.63
N LEU A 114 -8.97 -12.26 0.60
CA LEU A 114 -9.13 -11.17 -0.36
C LEU A 114 -9.82 -9.98 0.33
N PRO A 115 -9.52 -8.74 -0.09
CA PRO A 115 -10.34 -7.57 0.26
C PRO A 115 -11.83 -7.85 0.09
N HIS A 116 -12.61 -7.51 1.12
CA HIS A 116 -14.05 -7.80 1.21
C HIS A 116 -14.44 -9.24 0.81
N GLY A 117 -13.55 -10.21 1.05
CA GLY A 117 -13.79 -11.64 0.82
C GLY A 117 -13.66 -12.12 -0.63
N LYS A 118 -13.91 -11.25 -1.63
CA LYS A 118 -13.99 -11.66 -3.05
C LYS A 118 -13.17 -10.83 -4.05
N PHE A 119 -12.64 -9.66 -3.68
CA PHE A 119 -12.04 -8.75 -4.67
C PHE A 119 -10.56 -9.05 -4.89
N ALA A 120 -10.20 -9.49 -6.09
CA ALA A 120 -8.83 -9.83 -6.44
C ALA A 120 -8.02 -8.66 -6.99
N TYR A 121 -8.65 -7.54 -7.33
CA TYR A 121 -7.97 -6.39 -7.93
C TYR A 121 -8.44 -5.07 -7.31
N GLN A 122 -7.51 -4.13 -7.19
CA GLN A 122 -7.75 -2.76 -6.77
C GLN A 122 -7.15 -1.80 -7.80
N ILE A 123 -7.98 -0.92 -8.34
CA ILE A 123 -7.63 0.04 -9.38
C ILE A 123 -7.48 1.40 -8.73
N TYR A 124 -6.29 1.99 -8.84
CA TYR A 124 -6.00 3.34 -8.36
C TYR A 124 -6.17 4.35 -9.49
N LEU A 125 -6.90 5.43 -9.20
CA LEU A 125 -7.08 6.57 -10.08
C LEU A 125 -6.10 7.69 -9.67
N LYS A 126 -5.52 8.34 -10.67
CA LYS A 126 -4.61 9.48 -10.51
C LYS A 126 -5.32 10.64 -9.82
N LYS A 127 -4.56 11.45 -9.08
CA LYS A 127 -5.02 12.78 -8.70
C LYS A 127 -5.49 13.54 -9.94
N ASP A 128 -6.50 14.40 -9.77
CA ASP A 128 -7.04 15.25 -10.83
C ASP A 128 -7.70 14.48 -11.98
N THR A 129 -8.17 13.25 -11.74
CA THR A 129 -8.91 12.44 -12.73
C THR A 129 -10.09 13.19 -13.37
N HIS A 130 -10.75 14.10 -12.64
CA HIS A 130 -11.82 14.95 -13.17
C HIS A 130 -11.36 15.89 -14.30
N ASN A 131 -10.05 16.19 -14.40
CA ASN A 131 -9.44 16.95 -15.49
C ASN A 131 -8.87 16.04 -16.59
N ILE A 132 -8.72 14.75 -16.33
CA ILE A 132 -8.11 13.76 -17.25
C ILE A 132 -9.18 13.08 -18.10
N LEU A 133 -10.32 12.76 -17.49
CA LEU A 133 -11.46 12.13 -18.17
C LEU A 133 -12.52 13.18 -18.47
N SER A 134 -13.12 13.07 -19.65
CA SER A 134 -14.34 13.79 -20.00
C SER A 134 -15.52 13.31 -19.16
N TYR A 135 -16.55 14.15 -19.09
CA TYR A 135 -17.81 13.79 -18.43
C TYR A 135 -18.40 12.48 -18.98
N ALA A 136 -18.38 12.29 -20.31
CA ALA A 136 -18.87 11.07 -20.94
C ALA A 136 -18.06 9.82 -20.56
N GLU A 137 -16.73 9.93 -20.45
CA GLU A 137 -15.87 8.82 -19.97
C GLU A 137 -16.19 8.47 -18.51
N ILE A 138 -16.41 9.47 -17.64
CA ILE A 138 -16.79 9.27 -16.24
C ILE A 138 -18.17 8.62 -16.13
N GLU A 139 -19.16 9.10 -16.89
CA GLU A 139 -20.51 8.53 -16.93
C GLU A 139 -20.48 7.06 -17.41
N THR A 140 -19.69 6.77 -18.44
CA THR A 140 -19.53 5.40 -18.96
C THR A 140 -18.90 4.49 -17.91
N LEU A 141 -17.84 4.95 -17.23
CA LEU A 141 -17.21 4.21 -16.13
C LEU A 141 -18.21 3.97 -15.00
N ARG A 142 -18.96 4.99 -14.59
CA ARG A 142 -20.00 4.86 -13.54
C ARG A 142 -21.03 3.82 -13.93
N ASN A 143 -21.62 3.93 -15.11
CA ASN A 143 -22.66 3.01 -15.58
C ASN A 143 -22.17 1.57 -15.60
N PHE A 144 -20.92 1.34 -16.01
CA PHE A 144 -20.32 0.02 -15.96
C PHE A 144 -20.16 -0.50 -14.52
N LEU A 145 -19.67 0.34 -13.60
CA LEU A 145 -19.48 -0.05 -12.19
C LEU A 145 -20.80 -0.35 -11.51
N ASP A 146 -21.81 0.50 -11.72
CA ASP A 146 -23.16 0.37 -11.14
C ASP A 146 -23.87 -0.89 -11.69
N SER A 147 -23.77 -1.14 -13.00
CA SER A 147 -24.34 -2.34 -13.64
C SER A 147 -23.66 -3.65 -13.21
N ASN A 148 -22.48 -3.55 -12.57
CA ASN A 148 -21.69 -4.69 -12.10
C ASN A 148 -21.43 -4.61 -10.59
N ALA A 149 -22.35 -4.04 -9.79
CA ALA A 149 -22.18 -3.83 -8.35
C ALA A 149 -21.81 -5.09 -7.54
N GLU A 150 -22.17 -6.29 -8.01
CA GLU A 150 -21.74 -7.55 -7.37
C GLU A 150 -20.25 -7.86 -7.58
N ASN A 151 -19.64 -7.30 -8.61
CA ASN A 151 -18.27 -7.55 -9.01
C ASN A 151 -17.36 -6.33 -8.91
N CYS A 152 -17.94 -5.15 -8.69
CA CYS A 152 -17.27 -3.87 -8.56
C CYS A 152 -17.64 -3.25 -7.22
N LEU A 153 -16.66 -2.72 -6.49
CA LEU A 153 -16.91 -2.08 -5.20
C LEU A 153 -16.21 -0.73 -5.12
N VAL A 154 -17.01 0.32 -4.99
CA VAL A 154 -16.55 1.71 -4.80
C VAL A 154 -16.91 2.14 -3.37
N THR A 155 -15.92 2.18 -2.49
CA THR A 155 -16.10 2.65 -1.09
C THR A 155 -15.32 3.92 -0.79
N ASN A 156 -14.41 4.33 -1.67
CA ASN A 156 -13.63 5.54 -1.49
C ASN A 156 -14.51 6.77 -1.76
N ARG A 157 -14.61 7.68 -0.78
CA ARG A 157 -15.46 8.87 -0.84
C ARG A 157 -15.17 9.74 -2.06
N ASP A 158 -13.90 9.95 -2.38
CA ASP A 158 -13.51 10.82 -3.49
C ASP A 158 -13.88 10.18 -4.83
N VAL A 159 -13.78 8.85 -4.95
CA VAL A 159 -14.22 8.12 -6.16
C VAL A 159 -15.75 8.16 -6.30
N VAL A 160 -16.49 7.97 -5.19
CA VAL A 160 -17.96 8.15 -5.21
C VAL A 160 -18.31 9.57 -5.67
N GLY A 161 -17.62 10.58 -5.14
CA GLY A 161 -17.84 11.97 -5.52
C GLY A 161 -17.52 12.25 -7.00
N LEU A 162 -16.44 11.67 -7.54
CA LEU A 162 -16.08 11.74 -8.96
C LEU A 162 -17.18 11.15 -9.84
N LEU A 163 -17.65 9.94 -9.53
CA LEU A 163 -18.64 9.22 -10.36
C LEU A 163 -20.02 9.89 -10.33
N HIS A 164 -20.40 10.51 -9.21
CA HIS A 164 -21.70 11.20 -9.07
C HIS A 164 -21.62 12.72 -9.28
N SER A 165 -20.53 13.22 -9.88
CA SER A 165 -20.36 14.63 -10.28
C SER A 165 -20.46 15.64 -9.12
N LYS A 166 -20.04 15.26 -7.91
CA LYS A 166 -20.19 16.07 -6.70
C LYS A 166 -18.96 16.90 -6.31
N HIS A 167 -17.82 16.77 -6.99
CA HIS A 167 -16.58 17.44 -6.55
C HIS A 167 -15.77 18.09 -7.67
N PRO A 168 -15.43 19.40 -7.55
CA PRO A 168 -14.49 20.08 -8.44
C PRO A 168 -13.03 19.68 -8.21
N TYR A 169 -12.74 18.90 -7.14
CA TYR A 169 -11.39 18.47 -6.80
C TYR A 169 -11.36 16.97 -6.50
N PHE A 170 -10.49 16.23 -7.19
CA PHE A 170 -10.26 14.80 -6.98
C PHE A 170 -8.83 14.57 -6.52
N THR A 171 -8.67 14.15 -5.28
CA THR A 171 -7.38 13.93 -4.60
C THR A 171 -6.71 12.60 -4.93
N GLY A 172 -7.37 11.76 -5.74
CA GLY A 172 -6.95 10.38 -6.00
C GLY A 172 -7.76 9.39 -5.16
N GLY A 173 -7.86 8.15 -5.63
CA GLY A 173 -8.66 7.15 -4.95
C GLY A 173 -8.55 5.77 -5.60
N TYR A 174 -9.31 4.81 -5.09
CA TYR A 174 -9.33 3.48 -5.66
C TYR A 174 -10.70 2.82 -5.51
N PHE A 175 -10.93 1.81 -6.35
CA PHE A 175 -12.05 0.90 -6.25
C PHE A 175 -11.59 -0.54 -6.52
N TYR A 176 -12.46 -1.51 -6.29
CA TYR A 176 -12.13 -2.93 -6.38
C TYR A 176 -12.92 -3.65 -7.46
N VAL A 177 -12.31 -4.68 -8.06
CA VAL A 177 -13.02 -5.65 -8.90
C VAL A 177 -12.66 -7.10 -8.56
N THR A 178 -13.60 -8.02 -8.80
CA THR A 178 -13.47 -9.44 -8.42
C THR A 178 -12.47 -10.21 -9.27
N SER A 179 -12.36 -9.91 -10.56
CA SER A 179 -11.58 -10.72 -11.50
C SER A 179 -11.03 -9.91 -12.68
N GLU A 180 -10.06 -10.49 -13.37
CA GLU A 180 -9.33 -9.86 -14.48
C GLU A 180 -10.23 -9.46 -15.66
N LYS A 181 -11.33 -10.19 -15.90
CA LYS A 181 -12.28 -9.91 -16.98
C LYS A 181 -12.91 -8.50 -16.91
N PHE A 182 -12.93 -7.88 -15.73
CA PHE A 182 -13.43 -6.52 -15.55
C PHE A 182 -12.38 -5.45 -15.85
N LEU A 183 -11.09 -5.80 -15.89
CA LEU A 183 -10.02 -4.83 -16.13
C LEU A 183 -10.04 -4.31 -17.56
N THR A 184 -10.25 -5.16 -18.56
CA THR A 184 -10.20 -4.76 -19.97
C THR A 184 -11.22 -3.66 -20.28
N PRO A 185 -12.53 -3.80 -19.94
CA PRO A 185 -13.48 -2.70 -20.11
C PRO A 185 -13.07 -1.43 -19.35
N ILE A 186 -12.59 -1.57 -18.10
CA ILE A 186 -12.13 -0.42 -17.29
C ILE A 186 -10.97 0.32 -17.96
N TYR A 187 -10.01 -0.40 -18.53
CA TYR A 187 -8.93 0.22 -19.30
C TYR A 187 -9.47 0.94 -20.53
N MET A 188 -10.41 0.35 -21.28
CA MET A 188 -11.01 1.03 -22.44
C MET A 188 -11.71 2.34 -22.07
N MET A 189 -12.32 2.43 -20.88
CA MET A 189 -13.05 3.61 -20.42
C MET A 189 -12.16 4.66 -19.72
N ALA A 190 -11.12 4.22 -19.00
CA ALA A 190 -10.43 5.09 -18.03
C ALA A 190 -8.90 4.95 -18.01
N GLN A 191 -8.27 4.32 -19.02
CA GLN A 191 -6.81 4.07 -19.04
C GLN A 191 -5.97 5.30 -18.70
N LYS A 192 -6.33 6.48 -19.23
CA LYS A 192 -5.60 7.73 -18.99
C LYS A 192 -5.55 8.13 -17.51
N ALA A 193 -6.60 7.79 -16.76
CA ALA A 193 -6.77 8.11 -15.35
C ALA A 193 -6.24 7.02 -14.39
N ILE A 194 -5.95 5.81 -14.89
CA ILE A 194 -5.44 4.73 -14.04
C ILE A 194 -3.97 5.00 -13.69
N GLU A 195 -3.67 5.09 -12.39
CA GLU A 195 -2.30 5.21 -11.87
C GLU A 195 -1.62 3.84 -11.81
N LYS A 196 -2.31 2.86 -11.23
CA LYS A 196 -1.83 1.48 -11.09
C LYS A 196 -2.98 0.53 -10.76
N VAL A 197 -2.78 -0.75 -11.05
CA VAL A 197 -3.68 -1.84 -10.63
C VAL A 197 -2.90 -2.78 -9.74
N ILE A 198 -3.44 -3.07 -8.55
CA ILE A 198 -2.88 -4.00 -7.58
C ILE A 198 -3.67 -5.32 -7.64
N LYS A 199 -2.96 -6.45 -7.78
CA LYS A 199 -3.53 -7.80 -7.74
C LYS A 199 -3.33 -8.44 -6.37
N PHE A 200 -4.41 -8.87 -5.74
CA PHE A 200 -4.39 -9.65 -4.51
C PHE A 200 -4.34 -11.15 -4.84
N ARG A 201 -3.29 -11.82 -4.39
CA ARG A 201 -3.15 -13.27 -4.50
C ARG A 201 -3.45 -13.90 -3.15
N LYS A 202 -4.58 -14.60 -3.07
CA LYS A 202 -4.89 -15.42 -1.89
C LYS A 202 -3.92 -16.60 -1.85
N VAL A 203 -3.19 -16.76 -0.76
CA VAL A 203 -2.31 -17.92 -0.55
C VAL A 203 -3.07 -18.95 0.28
N LYS A 204 -3.19 -20.17 -0.24
CA LYS A 204 -3.75 -21.30 0.52
C LYS A 204 -2.73 -21.67 1.60
N ASN A 205 -3.15 -21.70 2.86
CA ASN A 205 -2.33 -22.26 3.94
C ASN A 205 -2.02 -23.73 3.60
N GLY A 206 -0.74 -24.11 3.64
CA GLY A 206 -0.29 -25.51 3.63
C GLY A 206 -0.65 -26.29 4.91
N SER A 207 -1.50 -25.75 5.79
CA SER A 207 -1.95 -26.39 7.02
C SER A 207 -3.47 -26.63 7.00
N ASN A 208 -3.97 -27.24 5.93
CA ASN A 208 -5.12 -28.14 6.08
C ASN A 208 -4.56 -29.56 6.26
N LYS A 209 -3.81 -29.81 7.34
CA LYS A 209 -3.79 -31.17 7.87
C LYS A 209 -5.22 -31.36 8.39
N LYS A 210 -6.02 -32.12 7.65
CA LYS A 210 -7.21 -32.75 8.22
C LYS A 210 -6.71 -33.44 9.48
N THR A 211 -7.12 -32.98 10.66
CA THR A 211 -7.05 -33.80 11.85
C THR A 211 -7.89 -35.03 11.51
N LYS A 212 -7.21 -36.16 11.28
CA LYS A 212 -7.89 -37.45 11.27
C LYS A 212 -8.46 -37.59 12.68
N GLY A 213 -9.79 -37.68 12.77
CA GLY A 213 -10.46 -38.18 13.96
C GLY A 213 -10.12 -39.64 14.18
#